data_AF-A0AAU6AKD5-F1
#
_entry.id   AF-A0AAU6AKD5-F1
#
_cell.length_a   1.000
_cell.length_b   1.000
_cell.length_c   1.000
_cell.angle_alpha   90.00
_cell.angle_beta   90.00
_cell.angle_gamma   90.00
#
_symmetry.space_group_name_H-M   'P 1'
#
loop_
_entity.id
_entity.type
_entity.pdbx_description
1 polymer ?
#
loop_
_entity_poly.entity_id
_entity_poly.type
_entity_poly.pdbx_seq_one_letter_code
_entity_poly.pdbx_strand_id
1 'polypeptide(L)'
;MSWGEGSMNWAELRDLVDALPEDSATRAAAAGDVEGRRWSQQTFLLATQANLLQMAVRILWTAHLKGSPPDMPPVEPPKLEDEQHDELAEARAARNEALLDSFRPQQAPADTAQRKADVDHWLSKIRELEAARQ
;
A
#
# COMPACT_ATOMS: atom_id res chain seq x y z
N MET A 1 24.72 -22.06 1.93
CA MET A 1 23.39 -21.42 1.78
C MET A 1 22.97 -21.62 0.34
N SER A 2 22.10 -22.60 0.09
CA SER A 2 21.62 -22.95 -1.25
C SER A 2 20.48 -22.00 -1.64
N TRP A 3 20.67 -21.26 -2.72
CA TRP A 3 19.63 -20.46 -3.38
C TRP A 3 18.72 -21.34 -4.26
N GLY A 4 18.25 -22.48 -3.74
CA GLY A 4 17.72 -23.56 -4.58
C GLY A 4 16.47 -24.31 -4.12
N GLU A 5 15.84 -24.00 -2.98
CA GLU A 5 14.75 -24.84 -2.45
C GLU A 5 13.49 -24.11 -1.93
N GLY A 6 13.43 -22.78 -1.98
CA GLY A 6 12.28 -22.02 -1.49
C GLY A 6 11.76 -21.04 -2.52
N SER A 7 10.83 -21.48 -3.39
CA SER A 7 10.00 -20.52 -4.13
C SER A 7 9.11 -19.83 -3.11
N MET A 8 9.54 -18.66 -2.66
CA MET A 8 8.78 -17.80 -1.75
C MET A 8 7.37 -17.63 -2.29
N ASN A 9 6.37 -17.85 -1.43
CA ASN A 9 4.97 -17.76 -1.84
C ASN A 9 4.70 -16.33 -2.34
N TRP A 10 3.88 -16.18 -3.37
CA TRP A 10 3.46 -14.87 -3.87
C TRP A 10 2.87 -13.97 -2.78
N ALA A 11 2.21 -14.57 -1.77
CA ALA A 11 1.76 -13.85 -0.59
C ALA A 11 2.91 -13.28 0.25
N GLU A 12 3.98 -14.06 0.46
CA GLU A 12 5.17 -13.61 1.21
C GLU A 12 5.93 -12.53 0.43
N LEU A 13 5.97 -12.62 -0.90
CA LEU A 13 6.55 -11.59 -1.77
C LEU A 13 5.76 -10.28 -1.67
N ARG A 14 4.43 -10.36 -1.63
CA ARG A 14 3.57 -9.19 -1.40
C ARG A 14 3.84 -8.59 -0.03
N ASP A 15 3.83 -9.40 1.02
CA ASP A 15 4.08 -8.93 2.39
C ASP A 15 5.46 -8.25 2.50
N LEU A 16 6.45 -8.73 1.76
CA LEU A 16 7.78 -8.12 1.75
C LEU A 16 7.81 -6.76 1.03
N VAL A 17 7.02 -6.59 -0.04
CA VAL A 17 6.85 -5.28 -0.73
C VAL A 17 6.04 -4.31 0.14
N ASP A 18 5.01 -4.81 0.83
CA ASP A 18 4.18 -4.07 1.79
C ASP A 18 4.89 -3.80 3.12
N ALA A 19 6.06 -4.41 3.36
CA ALA A 19 6.94 -4.11 4.49
C ALA A 19 8.12 -3.16 4.14
N LEU A 20 8.34 -2.84 2.85
CA LEU A 20 9.40 -1.91 2.46
C LEU A 20 9.22 -0.51 3.09
N PRO A 21 10.28 0.29 3.24
CA PRO A 21 10.13 1.68 3.63
C PRO A 21 9.26 2.46 2.62
N GLU A 22 8.56 3.50 3.09
CA GLU A 22 7.90 4.49 2.22
C GLU A 22 8.88 5.07 1.18
N ASP A 23 10.14 5.21 1.60
CA ASP A 23 11.25 5.68 0.78
C ASP A 23 11.85 4.59 -0.13
N SER A 24 11.26 3.42 -0.28
CA SER A 24 11.81 2.41 -1.20
C SER A 24 11.44 2.72 -2.65
N ALA A 25 12.40 2.56 -3.57
CA ALA A 25 12.13 2.73 -5.00
C ALA A 25 11.17 1.65 -5.55
N THR A 26 11.20 0.45 -4.95
CA THR A 26 10.39 -0.69 -5.35
C THR A 26 8.92 -0.53 -4.98
N ARG A 27 8.60 -0.01 -3.79
CA ARG A 27 7.22 0.35 -3.42
C ARG A 27 6.67 1.48 -4.28
N ALA A 28 7.49 2.48 -4.55
CA ALA A 28 7.10 3.62 -5.38
C ALA A 28 6.80 3.18 -6.83
N ALA A 29 7.64 2.32 -7.42
CA ALA A 29 7.40 1.75 -8.73
C ALA A 29 6.11 0.89 -8.76
N ALA A 30 5.83 0.13 -7.69
CA ALA A 30 4.58 -0.62 -7.56
C ALA A 30 3.34 0.29 -7.44
N ALA A 31 3.47 1.47 -6.83
CA ALA A 31 2.43 2.50 -6.75
C ALA A 31 2.26 3.31 -8.05
N GLY A 32 3.15 3.15 -9.03
CA GLY A 32 3.08 3.83 -10.32
C GLY A 32 3.97 5.06 -10.46
N ASP A 33 4.93 5.29 -9.56
CA ASP A 33 5.97 6.31 -9.74
C ASP A 33 7.03 5.79 -10.73
N VAL A 34 6.85 6.15 -12.01
CA VAL A 34 7.70 5.68 -13.13
C VAL A 34 8.96 6.54 -13.31
N GLU A 35 8.99 7.76 -12.76
CA GLU A 35 10.06 8.73 -13.02
C GLU A 35 10.91 9.09 -11.78
N GLY A 36 10.66 8.47 -10.62
CA GLY A 36 11.38 8.79 -9.38
C GLY A 36 11.13 10.23 -8.92
N ARG A 37 10.00 10.82 -9.34
CA ARG A 37 9.62 12.20 -9.04
C ARG A 37 8.85 12.23 -7.73
N ARG A 38 9.43 11.73 -6.64
CA ARG A 38 8.86 11.88 -5.30
C ARG A 38 9.65 12.85 -4.46
N TRP A 39 8.95 13.61 -3.64
CA TRP A 39 9.57 14.28 -2.52
C TRP A 39 9.67 13.32 -1.34
N SER A 40 10.84 13.25 -0.70
CA SER A 40 10.90 12.68 0.64
C SER A 40 10.17 13.60 1.62
N GLN A 41 9.79 13.08 2.79
CA GLN A 41 9.17 13.90 3.85
C GLN A 41 10.02 15.14 4.18
N GLN A 42 11.34 14.98 4.17
CA GLN A 42 12.28 16.08 4.38
C GLN A 42 12.20 17.12 3.25
N THR A 43 12.18 16.68 1.99
CA THR A 43 12.05 17.58 0.83
C THR A 43 10.72 18.34 0.88
N PHE A 44 9.63 17.66 1.24
CA PHE A 44 8.32 18.29 1.41
C PHE A 44 8.33 19.36 2.50
N LEU A 45 8.92 19.08 3.67
CA LEU A 45 9.05 20.04 4.75
C LEU A 45 9.87 21.27 4.33
N LEU A 46 10.99 21.07 3.64
CA LEU A 46 11.84 22.15 3.15
C LEU A 46 11.12 23.02 2.10
N ALA A 47 10.42 22.39 1.16
CA ALA A 47 9.63 23.10 0.15
C ALA A 47 8.49 23.91 0.79
N THR A 48 7.82 23.35 1.80
CA THR A 48 6.77 24.04 2.55
C THR A 48 7.30 25.25 3.29
N GLN A 49 8.45 25.12 3.97
CA GLN A 49 9.11 26.26 4.63
C GLN A 49 9.53 27.34 3.63
N ALA A 50 10.08 26.95 2.48
CA ALA A 50 10.45 27.88 1.42
C ALA A 50 9.23 28.68 0.91
N ASN A 51 8.11 28.01 0.65
CA ASN A 51 6.88 28.65 0.21
C ASN A 51 6.31 29.61 1.26
N LEU A 52 6.37 29.23 2.54
CA LEU A 52 5.91 30.08 3.65
C LEU A 52 6.78 31.34 3.77
N LEU A 53 8.10 31.21 3.64
CA LEU A 53 9.03 32.34 3.62
C LEU A 53 8.77 33.26 2.42
N GLN A 54 8.56 32.70 1.22
CA GLN A 54 8.22 33.50 0.04
C GLN A 54 6.93 34.31 0.26
N MET A 55 5.91 33.71 0.90
CA MET A 55 4.68 34.42 1.26
C MET A 55 4.94 35.56 2.25
N ALA A 56 5.72 35.30 3.31
CA ALA A 56 6.09 36.33 4.29
C ALA A 56 6.86 37.49 3.64
N VAL A 57 7.77 37.21 2.72
CA VAL A 57 8.50 38.23 1.95
C VAL A 57 7.55 39.06 1.10
N ARG A 58 6.58 38.45 0.41
CA ARG A 58 5.57 39.20 -0.36
C ARG A 58 4.71 40.11 0.52
N ILE A 59 4.31 39.63 1.70
CA ILE A 59 3.54 40.43 2.67
C ILE A 59 4.39 41.62 3.16
N LEU A 60 5.63 41.38 3.56
CA LEU A 60 6.55 42.44 4.00
C LEU A 60 6.81 43.46 2.89
N TRP A 61 7.00 43.00 1.65
CA TRP A 61 7.23 43.86 0.50
C TRP A 61 6.04 44.76 0.23
N THR A 62 4.83 44.21 0.16
CA THR A 62 3.61 44.99 -0.07
C THR A 62 3.32 45.97 1.07
N ALA A 63 3.70 45.63 2.30
CA ALA A 63 3.49 46.50 3.45
C ALA A 63 4.54 47.62 3.60
N HIS A 64 5.81 47.38 3.23
CA HIS A 64 6.93 48.27 3.60
C HIS A 64 7.75 48.82 2.41
N LEU A 65 7.63 48.24 1.21
CA LEU A 65 8.45 48.62 0.06
C LEU A 65 7.59 49.21 -1.08
N LYS A 66 8.17 50.12 -1.85
CA LYS A 66 7.54 50.68 -3.06
C LYS A 66 7.96 49.86 -4.29
N GLY A 67 6.99 49.52 -5.12
CA GLY A 67 7.20 48.75 -6.36
C GLY A 67 6.56 47.36 -6.30
N SER A 68 6.61 46.64 -7.42
CA SER A 68 6.09 45.27 -7.49
C SER A 68 6.99 44.31 -6.72
N PRO A 69 6.42 43.33 -5.98
CA PRO A 69 7.21 42.31 -5.33
C PRO A 69 7.99 41.47 -6.34
N PRO A 70 9.15 40.92 -5.95
CA PRO A 70 9.92 40.04 -6.80
C PRO A 70 9.12 38.80 -7.17
N ASP A 71 9.22 38.36 -8.43
CA ASP A 71 8.60 37.13 -8.88
C ASP A 71 9.33 35.93 -8.27
N MET A 72 8.65 35.27 -7.35
CA MET A 72 9.13 34.08 -6.67
C MET A 72 8.08 32.99 -6.89
N PRO A 73 8.25 32.13 -7.92
CA PRO A 73 7.32 31.05 -8.15
C PRO A 73 7.35 30.08 -6.95
N PRO A 74 6.18 29.60 -6.51
CA PRO A 74 6.13 28.61 -5.44
C PRO A 74 6.82 27.33 -5.88
N VAL A 75 7.45 26.65 -4.92
CA VAL A 75 7.97 25.30 -5.11
C VAL A 75 6.77 24.36 -5.19
N GLU A 76 6.46 23.90 -6.40
CA GLU A 76 5.36 22.97 -6.64
C GLU A 76 5.81 21.53 -6.39
N PRO A 77 4.97 20.71 -5.73
CA PRO A 77 5.23 19.28 -5.62
C PRO A 77 5.25 18.64 -7.02
N PRO A 78 5.98 17.53 -7.19
CA PRO A 78 5.95 16.79 -8.44
C PRO A 78 4.51 16.36 -8.72
N LYS A 79 4.07 16.51 -9.98
CA LYS A 79 2.76 16.06 -10.42
C LYS A 79 2.76 14.54 -10.38
N LEU A 80 2.19 14.00 -9.32
CA LEU A 80 1.74 12.62 -9.28
C LEU A 80 0.45 12.58 -10.12
N GLU A 81 0.24 11.54 -10.93
CA GLU A 81 -0.98 11.36 -11.74
C GLU A 81 -2.20 10.98 -10.86
N ASP A 82 -2.26 11.52 -9.64
CA ASP A 82 -2.90 10.89 -8.48
C ASP A 82 -4.43 10.96 -8.46
N GLU A 83 -5.06 11.97 -9.04
CA GLU A 83 -6.53 12.01 -9.08
C GLU A 83 -7.14 10.87 -9.91
N GLN A 84 -6.39 10.30 -10.86
CA GLN A 84 -6.81 9.09 -11.58
C GLN A 84 -6.31 7.81 -10.91
N HIS A 85 -5.24 7.88 -10.11
CA HIS A 85 -4.65 6.70 -9.49
C HIS A 85 -5.44 6.21 -8.28
N ASP A 86 -6.08 7.07 -7.47
CA ASP A 86 -6.86 6.60 -6.31
C ASP A 86 -8.09 5.76 -6.74
N GLU A 87 -8.85 6.23 -7.73
CA GLU A 87 -9.98 5.46 -8.29
C GLU A 87 -9.51 4.18 -9.01
N LEU A 88 -8.37 4.24 -9.70
CA LEU A 88 -7.80 3.07 -10.38
C LEU A 88 -7.10 2.11 -9.42
N ALA A 89 -6.63 2.56 -8.26
CA ALA A 89 -5.94 1.74 -7.27
C ALA A 89 -6.91 0.77 -6.60
N GLU A 90 -8.09 1.24 -6.18
CA GLU A 90 -9.15 0.36 -5.68
C GLU A 90 -9.62 -0.61 -6.77
N ALA A 91 -9.82 -0.13 -8.01
CA ALA A 91 -10.22 -0.98 -9.13
C ALA A 91 -9.15 -2.02 -9.52
N ARG A 92 -7.86 -1.64 -9.47
CA ARG A 92 -6.72 -2.53 -9.72
C ARG A 92 -6.55 -3.54 -8.58
N ALA A 93 -6.73 -3.11 -7.33
CA ALA A 93 -6.69 -3.99 -6.16
C ALA A 93 -7.79 -5.05 -6.24
N ALA A 94 -9.03 -4.65 -6.50
CA ALA A 94 -10.16 -5.56 -6.67
C ALA A 94 -9.97 -6.51 -7.86
N ARG A 95 -9.45 -6.02 -8.98
CA ARG A 95 -9.14 -6.85 -10.16
C ARG A 95 -8.03 -7.85 -9.87
N ASN A 96 -6.98 -7.42 -9.17
CA ASN A 96 -5.86 -8.28 -8.81
C ASN A 96 -6.29 -9.34 -7.79
N GLU A 97 -7.14 -8.99 -6.83
CA GLU A 97 -7.72 -9.93 -5.87
C GLU A 97 -8.58 -10.98 -6.58
N ALA A 98 -9.44 -10.58 -7.51
CA ALA A 98 -10.24 -11.50 -8.33
C ALA A 98 -9.39 -12.43 -9.21
N LEU A 99 -8.31 -11.91 -9.79
CA LEU A 99 -7.34 -12.72 -10.54
C LEU A 99 -6.63 -13.73 -9.62
N LEU A 100 -6.19 -13.30 -8.45
CA LEU A 100 -5.50 -14.16 -7.49
C LEU A 100 -6.41 -15.26 -6.95
N ASP A 101 -7.69 -14.96 -6.71
CA ASP A 101 -8.68 -15.97 -6.34
C ASP A 101 -8.95 -16.98 -7.46
N SER A 102 -8.78 -16.60 -8.73
CA SER A 102 -8.89 -17.54 -9.85
C SER A 102 -7.71 -18.52 -9.95
N PHE A 103 -6.52 -18.10 -9.48
CA PHE A 103 -5.32 -18.94 -9.40
C PHE A 103 -5.17 -19.66 -8.06
N ARG A 104 -6.09 -19.44 -7.11
CA ARG A 104 -6.10 -20.21 -5.87
C ARG A 104 -6.28 -21.69 -6.23
N PRO A 105 -5.42 -22.59 -5.72
CA PRO A 105 -5.57 -24.00 -5.99
C PRO A 105 -6.96 -24.43 -5.52
N GLN A 106 -7.80 -24.87 -6.46
CA GLN A 106 -9.12 -25.40 -6.15
C GLN A 106 -8.92 -26.52 -5.13
N GLN A 107 -9.32 -26.28 -3.89
CA GLN A 107 -9.45 -27.35 -2.91
C GLN A 107 -10.43 -28.34 -3.54
N ALA A 108 -9.91 -29.49 -3.96
CA ALA A 108 -10.70 -30.52 -4.60
C ALA A 108 -11.95 -30.77 -3.72
N PRO A 109 -13.16 -30.86 -4.29
CA PRO A 109 -14.39 -31.01 -3.51
C PRO A 109 -14.37 -32.23 -2.57
N ALA A 110 -13.53 -33.23 -2.87
CA ALA A 110 -13.25 -34.35 -2.00
C ALA A 110 -12.62 -33.93 -0.65
N ASP A 111 -11.70 -32.96 -0.66
CA ASP A 111 -10.91 -32.55 0.50
C ASP A 111 -11.72 -31.68 1.47
N THR A 112 -12.69 -30.91 0.96
CA THR A 112 -13.62 -30.12 1.77
C THR A 112 -14.77 -30.96 2.32
N ALA A 113 -15.26 -31.95 1.58
CA ALA A 113 -16.26 -32.90 2.07
C ALA A 113 -15.69 -33.82 3.17
N GLN A 114 -14.46 -34.32 2.99
CA GLN A 114 -13.77 -35.15 3.98
C GLN A 114 -13.52 -34.37 5.28
N ARG A 115 -13.02 -33.12 5.18
CA ARG A 115 -12.81 -32.25 6.36
C ARG A 115 -14.10 -31.93 7.10
N LYS A 116 -15.22 -31.73 6.39
CA LYS A 116 -16.54 -31.53 7.03
C LYS A 116 -17.00 -32.78 7.78
N ALA A 117 -16.85 -33.97 7.17
CA ALA A 117 -17.19 -35.23 7.81
C ALA A 117 -16.33 -35.49 9.06
N ASP A 118 -15.04 -35.17 9.02
CA ASP A 118 -14.15 -35.29 10.17
C ASP A 118 -14.55 -34.34 11.30
N VAL A 119 -14.89 -33.08 10.98
CA VAL A 119 -15.36 -32.09 11.97
C VAL A 119 -16.66 -32.56 12.65
N ASP A 120 -17.62 -33.08 11.88
CA ASP A 120 -18.89 -33.57 12.42
C ASP A 120 -18.70 -34.78 13.32
N HIS A 121 -17.80 -35.71 12.95
CA HIS A 121 -17.44 -36.87 13.76
C HIS A 121 -16.78 -36.47 15.10
N TRP A 122 -15.90 -35.46 15.11
CA TRP A 122 -15.28 -35.01 16.36
C TRP A 122 -16.28 -34.25 17.26
N LEU A 123 -17.22 -33.50 16.67
CA LEU A 123 -18.27 -32.82 17.41
C LEU A 123 -19.25 -33.80 18.07
N SER A 124 -19.62 -34.90 17.42
CA SER A 124 -20.47 -35.93 18.04
C SER A 124 -19.74 -36.59 19.21
N LYS A 125 -18.47 -36.91 19.04
CA LYS A 125 -17.64 -37.52 20.09
C LYS A 125 -17.45 -36.62 21.30
N ILE A 126 -17.32 -35.31 21.09
CA ILE A 126 -17.28 -34.33 22.19
C ILE A 126 -18.61 -34.33 22.96
N ARG A 127 -19.76 -34.32 22.28
CA ARG A 127 -21.08 -34.37 22.94
C ARG A 127 -21.30 -35.65 23.73
N GLU A 128 -20.86 -36.79 23.21
CA GLU A 128 -20.91 -38.07 23.94
C GLU A 128 -20.05 -38.04 25.20
N LEU A 129 -18.83 -37.48 25.10
CA LEU A 129 -17.93 -37.33 26.25
C LEU A 129 -18.45 -36.32 27.27
N GLU A 130 -19.12 -35.25 26.85
CA GLU A 130 -19.78 -34.30 27.75
C GLU A 130 -21.00 -34.91 28.45
N ALA A 131 -21.79 -35.72 27.75
CA ALA A 131 -22.93 -36.44 28.33
C ALA A 131 -22.49 -37.53 29.32
N ALA A 132 -21.35 -38.19 29.08
CA ALA A 132 -20.77 -39.19 29.99
C ALA A 132 -20.05 -38.58 31.22
N ARG A 133 -19.90 -37.25 31.26
CA ARG A 133 -19.23 -36.52 32.34
C ARG A 133 -20.22 -35.86 33.32
N GLN A 134 -21.52 -35.95 33.06
CA GLN A 134 -22.62 -35.63 33.98
C GLN A 134 -23.02 -36.88 34.78
#